data_AF-A0AAV4AER7-F1
#
_entry.id   AF-A0AAV4AER7-F1
#
_cell.length_a   1.000
_cell.length_b   1.000
_cell.length_c   1.000
_cell.angle_alpha   90.00
_cell.angle_beta   90.00
_cell.angle_gamma   90.00
#
_symmetry.space_group_name_H-M   'P 1'
#
loop_
_entity.id
_entity.type
_entity.pdbx_description
1 polymer ?
#
loop_
_entity_poly.entity_id
_entity_poly.type
_entity_poly.pdbx_seq_one_letter_code
_entity_poly.pdbx_strand_id
1 'polypeptide(L)'
;MATQLQAGQYFASFEEFMAIISQRKESLNEKLVVGKSSVSVKAANAKLKGDFRFQEDLVYTHVTLRCVHEGEFTSKGHKKQST
;
A
#
# COMPACT_ATOMS: atom_id res chain seq x y z
N MET A 1 21.31 0.98 5.78
CA MET A 1 20.98 2.05 4.81
C MET A 1 19.56 1.78 4.33
N ALA A 2 18.69 2.79 4.28
CA ALA A 2 17.31 2.59 3.84
C ALA A 2 17.27 2.32 2.32
N THR A 3 16.63 1.23 1.91
CA THR A 3 16.49 0.87 0.49
C THR A 3 15.57 1.91 -0.18
N GLN A 4 16.14 2.71 -1.08
CA GLN A 4 15.40 3.76 -1.78
C GLN A 4 14.64 3.16 -2.96
N LEU A 5 13.31 3.22 -2.91
CA LEU A 5 12.43 2.79 -4.01
C LEU A 5 12.50 3.80 -5.15
N GLN A 6 12.64 3.32 -6.38
CA GLN A 6 12.62 4.14 -7.59
C GLN A 6 11.33 3.93 -8.38
N ALA A 7 10.85 4.98 -9.05
CA ALA A 7 9.72 4.88 -9.94
C ALA A 7 10.07 3.98 -11.14
N GLY A 8 9.18 3.03 -11.47
CA GLY A 8 9.41 2.04 -12.52
C GLY A 8 10.34 0.89 -12.12
N GLN A 9 10.74 0.80 -10.84
CA GLN A 9 11.50 -0.34 -10.35
C GLN A 9 10.68 -1.63 -10.45
N TYR A 10 11.34 -2.68 -10.95
CA TYR A 10 10.79 -4.03 -11.00
C TYR A 10 11.27 -4.84 -9.80
N PHE A 11 10.42 -5.76 -9.33
CA PHE A 11 10.71 -6.69 -8.23
C PHE A 11 10.48 -8.11 -8.72
N ALA A 12 11.24 -9.08 -8.19
CA ALA A 12 11.08 -10.48 -8.56
C ALA A 12 9.80 -11.08 -7.97
N SER A 13 9.36 -10.58 -6.80
CA SER A 13 8.11 -11.02 -6.17
C SER A 13 7.41 -9.90 -5.39
N PHE A 14 6.11 -10.10 -5.12
CA PHE A 14 5.35 -9.20 -4.25
C PHE A 14 5.89 -9.19 -2.81
N GLU A 15 6.41 -10.32 -2.33
CA GLU A 15 6.98 -10.46 -1.00
C GLU A 15 8.26 -9.63 -0.84
N GLU A 16 9.11 -9.61 -1.87
CA GLU A 16 10.31 -8.76 -1.91
C GLU A 16 9.94 -7.28 -1.79
N PHE A 17 8.94 -6.83 -2.57
CA PHE A 17 8.42 -5.48 -2.47
C PHE A 17 7.90 -5.17 -1.06
N MET A 18 7.09 -6.06 -0.48
CA MET A 18 6.54 -5.86 0.86
C MET A 18 7.61 -5.86 1.96
N ALA A 19 8.69 -6.62 1.80
CA ALA A 19 9.84 -6.61 2.71
C ALA A 19 10.53 -5.23 2.71
N ILE A 20 10.76 -4.65 1.53
CA ILE A 20 11.35 -3.29 1.40
C ILE A 20 10.41 -2.25 2.04
N ILE A 21 9.12 -2.35 1.77
CA ILE A 21 8.11 -1.46 2.37
C ILE A 21 8.12 -1.57 3.90
N SER A 22 8.27 -2.78 4.44
CA SER A 22 8.33 -3.02 5.88
C SER A 22 9.57 -2.41 6.52
N GLN A 23 10.73 -2.43 5.84
CA GLN A 23 11.96 -1.78 6.30
C GLN A 23 11.84 -0.26 6.41
N ARG A 24 10.94 0.37 5.62
CA ARG A 24 10.68 1.82 5.73
C ARG A 24 10.03 2.18 7.07
N LYS A 25 9.28 1.26 7.69
CA LYS A 25 8.77 1.47 9.05
C LYS A 25 9.91 1.66 10.03
N GLU A 26 10.95 0.83 9.96
CA GLU A 26 12.07 0.88 10.90
C GLU A 26 12.98 2.08 10.65
N SER A 27 13.20 2.43 9.38
CA SER A 27 14.16 3.47 8.99
C SER A 27 13.58 4.88 8.90
N LEU A 28 12.29 5.01 8.55
CA LEU A 28 11.63 6.29 8.30
C LEU A 28 10.41 6.51 9.21
N ASN A 29 10.09 5.55 10.10
CA ASN A 29 8.85 5.54 10.88
C ASN A 29 7.57 5.60 10.02
N GLU A 30 7.66 5.12 8.77
CA GLU A 30 6.56 5.10 7.81
C GLU A 30 5.91 3.73 7.80
N LYS A 31 4.75 3.58 8.44
CA LYS A 31 3.95 2.35 8.37
C LYS A 31 3.03 2.38 7.17
N LEU A 32 3.48 1.84 6.05
CA LEU A 32 2.65 1.70 4.84
C LEU A 32 1.82 0.41 4.90
N VAL A 33 0.51 0.51 4.63
CA VAL A 33 -0.41 -0.63 4.54
C VAL A 33 -1.17 -0.64 3.23
N VAL A 34 -1.66 -1.81 2.83
CA VAL A 34 -2.47 -1.98 1.63
C VAL A 34 -3.78 -1.22 1.75
N GLY A 35 -4.03 -0.33 0.80
CA GLY A 35 -5.22 0.48 0.69
C GLY A 35 -6.38 -0.26 0.03
N LYS A 36 -7.61 0.21 0.31
CA LYS A 36 -8.88 -0.34 -0.20
C LYS A 36 -8.99 -0.26 -1.73
N SER A 37 -8.24 0.64 -2.37
CA SER A 37 -8.21 0.79 -3.83
C SER A 37 -7.38 -0.27 -4.54
N SER A 38 -6.68 -1.14 -3.80
CA SER A 38 -5.91 -2.24 -4.38
C SER A 38 -6.85 -3.30 -4.97
N VAL A 39 -6.49 -3.85 -6.13
CA VAL A 39 -7.34 -4.79 -6.87
C VAL A 39 -6.64 -6.14 -6.97
N SER A 40 -7.22 -7.16 -6.34
CA SER A 40 -6.71 -8.52 -6.44
C SER A 40 -6.96 -9.09 -7.84
N VAL A 41 -6.07 -9.97 -8.30
CA VAL A 41 -6.24 -10.67 -9.58
C VAL A 41 -7.54 -11.46 -9.61
N LYS A 42 -7.88 -12.13 -8.50
CA LYS A 42 -9.17 -12.82 -8.35
C LYS A 42 -10.37 -11.90 -8.60
N ALA A 43 -10.36 -10.70 -8.03
CA ALA A 43 -11.43 -9.73 -8.22
C ALA A 43 -11.45 -9.13 -9.63
N ALA A 44 -10.29 -8.99 -10.27
CA ALA A 44 -10.18 -8.55 -11.66
C ALA A 44 -10.68 -9.63 -12.63
N ASN A 45 -10.20 -10.87 -12.51
CA ASN A 45 -10.59 -12.01 -13.34
C ASN A 45 -12.09 -12.32 -13.23
N ALA A 46 -12.69 -12.21 -12.03
CA ALA A 46 -14.12 -12.40 -11.85
C ALA A 46 -14.98 -11.44 -12.70
N LYS A 47 -14.47 -10.26 -13.07
CA LYS A 47 -15.19 -9.27 -13.90
C LYS A 47 -15.10 -9.56 -15.40
N LEU A 48 -14.18 -10.40 -15.84
CA LEU A 48 -13.86 -10.61 -17.24
C LEU A 48 -14.68 -11.73 -17.92
N LYS A 49 -15.68 -12.31 -17.24
CA LYS A 49 -16.68 -13.25 -17.81
C LYS A 49 -16.08 -14.35 -18.73
N GLY A 50 -14.99 -14.99 -18.31
CA GLY A 50 -14.38 -16.11 -19.04
C GLY A 50 -13.12 -15.75 -19.85
N ASP A 51 -12.74 -14.47 -19.90
CA ASP A 51 -11.48 -14.02 -20.49
C ASP A 51 -10.43 -13.81 -19.36
N PHE A 52 -9.55 -14.79 -19.15
CA PHE A 52 -8.53 -14.72 -18.10
C PHE A 52 -7.33 -13.91 -18.59
N ARG A 53 -7.31 -12.61 -18.28
CA ARG A 53 -6.21 -11.72 -18.70
C ARG A 53 -5.00 -11.72 -17.77
N PHE A 54 -5.16 -12.18 -16.53
CA PHE A 54 -4.11 -12.17 -15.53
C PHE A 54 -3.84 -13.60 -15.06
N GLN A 55 -2.56 -13.99 -15.03
CA GLN A 55 -2.12 -15.26 -14.46
C GLN A 55 -2.54 -15.35 -12.99
N GLU A 56 -3.10 -16.50 -12.59
CA GLU A 56 -3.63 -16.70 -11.23
C GLU A 56 -2.54 -16.69 -10.15
N ASP A 57 -1.30 -16.88 -10.56
CA ASP A 57 -0.08 -16.84 -9.75
C ASP A 57 0.18 -15.45 -9.15
N LEU A 58 -0.45 -14.41 -9.72
CA LEU A 58 -0.33 -13.03 -9.27
C LEU A 58 -1.41 -12.71 -8.22
N VAL A 59 -1.03 -12.11 -7.09
CA VAL A 59 -1.97 -11.78 -6.00
C VAL A 59 -2.77 -10.52 -6.31
N TYR A 60 -2.11 -9.48 -6.83
CA TYR A 60 -2.70 -8.18 -7.14
C TYR A 60 -2.35 -7.75 -8.56
N THR A 61 -3.32 -7.12 -9.23
CA THR A 61 -3.05 -6.41 -10.49
C THR A 61 -2.44 -5.04 -10.20
N HIS A 62 -2.93 -4.38 -9.15
CA HIS A 62 -2.51 -3.05 -8.73
C HIS A 62 -2.61 -2.96 -7.20
N VAL A 63 -1.56 -2.46 -6.55
CA VAL A 63 -1.52 -2.26 -5.09
C VAL A 63 -1.36 -0.76 -4.81
N THR A 64 -2.27 -0.21 -4.03
CA THR A 64 -2.16 1.16 -3.52
C THR A 64 -1.76 1.09 -2.05
N LEU A 65 -0.61 1.64 -1.68
CA LEU A 65 -0.20 1.73 -0.28
C LEU A 65 -0.67 3.06 0.34
N ARG A 66 -0.95 3.03 1.64
CA ARG A 66 -1.33 4.21 2.43
C ARG A 66 -0.53 4.23 3.72
N CYS A 67 -0.06 5.41 4.10
CA CYS A 67 0.61 5.60 5.39
C CYS A 67 -0.42 5.55 6.51
N VAL A 68 -0.20 4.67 7.49
CA VAL A 68 -0.93 4.65 8.74
C VAL A 68 -0.28 5.69 9.63
N HIS A 69 -0.98 6.82 9.83
CA HIS A 69 -0.64 7.74 10.90
C HIS A 69 -1.26 7.23 12.19
N GLU A 70 -0.43 7.01 13.22
CA GLU A 70 -0.87 6.70 14.59
C GLU A 70 -1.25 7.97 15.37
N GLY A 71 -1.26 9.14 14.72
CA GLY A 71 -1.73 10.39 15.31
C GLY A 71 -3.24 10.53 15.21
N GLU A 72 -3.88 10.97 16.30
CA GLU A 72 -5.25 11.47 16.25
C GLU A 72 -5.32 12.65 15.28
N PHE A 73 -6.10 12.50 14.22
CA PHE A 73 -6.36 13.59 13.28
C PHE A 73 -7.25 14.61 14.00
N THR A 74 -6.65 15.61 14.66
CA THR A 74 -7.41 16.74 15.18
C THR A 74 -7.87 17.58 14.00
N SER A 75 -9.13 17.40 13.60
CA SER A 75 -9.75 18.20 12.55
C SER A 75 -9.90 19.64 13.05
N LYS A 76 -8.90 20.48 12.77
CA LYS A 76 -8.88 21.93 12.99
C LYS A 76 -8.90 22.35 14.46
N GLY A 77 -8.02 23.29 14.81
CA GLY A 77 -7.93 23.86 16.15
C GLY A 77 -9.24 24.52 16.60
N HIS A 78 -10.02 23.82 17.42
CA HIS A 78 -10.97 24.43 18.35
C HIS A 78 -10.37 24.36 19.75
N LYS A 79 -9.28 25.11 19.99
CA LYS A 79 -9.01 25.58 21.35
C LYS A 79 -10.06 26.64 21.66
N LYS A 80 -11.20 26.24 22.23
CA LYS A 80 -11.95 27.17 23.08
C LYS A 80 -11.08 27.37 24.31
N GLN A 81 -10.32 28.46 24.30
CA GLN A 81 -9.66 28.98 25.47
C GLN A 81 -10.79 29.53 26.35
N SER A 82 -11.27 28.71 27.30
CA SER A 82 -12.15 29.20 28.36
C SER A 82 -11.29 30.02 29.31
N THR A 83 -11.56 31.32 29.36
CA THR A 83 -11.24 32.19 30.50
C THR A 83 -11.82 31.66 31.78
#